data_AF-A0A956H7U0-F1
#
_entry.id   AF-A0A956H7U0-F1
#
_cell.length_a   1.000
_cell.length_b   1.000
_cell.length_c   1.000
_cell.angle_alpha   90.00
_cell.angle_beta   90.00
_cell.angle_gamma   90.00
#
_symmetry.space_group_name_H-M   'P 1'
#
loop_
_entity.id
_entity.type
_entity.pdbx_description
1 polymer ?
#
loop_
_entity_poly.entity_id
_entity_poly.type
_entity_poly.pdbx_seq_one_letter_code
_entity_poly.pdbx_strand_id
1 'polypeptide(L)'
;MSDVDVIVIGSGVSGLSCATELARAGKRVQVWTAVPAEHSTSRVAAAAFWYPYRAEPIDRVGPWSAVGYERFASIASNLTLGPKAGVTMREAIELFASPVPDPPWSRYVDMFRHAVAEELPEGYSHGLVFEAPVIEMPRYLPWLVGQLRRFGVEIIARRVDSLEPALAEAEVVINATGLGARELVGDERVYPLRGQTVLVERRPGLDRALLDEHSPSGMSYVIPRSRDVVLGGVAEEGATNL
;
A
#
# COMPACT_ATOMS: atom_id res chain seq x y z
N MET A 1 15.30 24.37 23.06
CA MET A 1 15.29 23.83 21.69
C MET A 1 14.88 22.39 21.79
N SER A 2 13.84 21.96 21.08
CA SER A 2 13.41 20.55 21.12
C SER A 2 14.53 19.64 20.60
N ASP A 3 14.61 18.43 21.16
CA ASP A 3 15.57 17.42 20.69
C ASP A 3 15.07 16.69 19.43
N VAL A 4 13.84 16.99 19.00
CA VAL A 4 13.15 16.40 17.86
C VAL A 4 12.76 17.51 16.87
N ASP A 5 13.07 17.32 15.59
CA ASP A 5 12.72 18.26 14.53
C ASP A 5 11.30 17.99 14.00
N VAL A 6 10.93 16.70 13.89
CA VAL A 6 9.66 16.26 13.31
C VAL A 6 9.06 15.11 14.11
N ILE A 7 7.78 15.23 14.46
CA ILE A 7 6.99 14.11 14.98
C ILE A 7 6.06 13.59 13.89
N VAL A 8 6.11 12.29 13.62
CA VAL A 8 5.18 11.60 12.73
C VAL A 8 4.15 10.85 13.58
N ILE A 9 2.87 11.12 13.40
CA ILE A 9 1.79 10.45 14.13
C ILE A 9 1.19 9.36 13.24
N GLY A 10 1.37 8.10 13.63
CA GLY A 10 0.93 6.90 12.92
C GLY A 10 2.09 6.05 12.42
N SER A 11 2.03 4.74 12.68
CA SER A 11 3.03 3.75 12.26
C SER A 11 2.54 2.81 11.14
N GLY A 12 1.52 3.21 10.39
CA GLY A 12 1.15 2.57 9.12
C GLY A 12 2.19 2.83 8.03
N VAL A 13 1.97 2.28 6.83
CA VAL A 13 2.94 2.39 5.73
C VAL A 13 3.28 3.85 5.38
N SER A 14 2.29 4.76 5.40
CA SER A 14 2.50 6.19 5.13
C SER A 14 3.41 6.83 6.17
N GLY A 15 3.13 6.65 7.46
CA GLY A 15 3.93 7.24 8.53
C GLY A 15 5.35 6.71 8.58
N LEU A 16 5.54 5.39 8.47
CA LEU A 16 6.87 4.79 8.45
C LEU A 16 7.69 5.20 7.21
N SER A 17 7.04 5.36 6.05
CA SER A 17 7.71 5.83 4.82
C SER A 17 8.12 7.29 4.95
N CYS A 18 7.23 8.17 5.42
CA CYS A 18 7.55 9.58 5.68
C CYS A 18 8.70 9.72 6.68
N ALA A 19 8.65 9.01 7.80
CA ALA A 19 9.72 9.01 8.80
C ALA A 19 11.06 8.55 8.21
N THR A 20 11.03 7.55 7.31
CA THR A 20 12.24 7.02 6.67
C THR A 20 12.88 8.05 5.76
N GLU A 21 12.10 8.74 4.93
CA GLU A 21 12.63 9.76 4.02
C GLU A 21 13.13 10.99 4.78
N LEU A 22 12.44 11.42 5.84
CA LEU A 22 12.88 12.52 6.71
C LEU A 22 14.18 12.18 7.46
N ALA A 23 14.30 10.96 8.00
CA ALA A 23 15.51 10.49 8.66
C ALA A 23 16.70 10.39 7.68
N ARG A 24 16.46 9.91 6.45
CA ARG A 24 17.46 9.90 5.37
C ARG A 24 17.93 11.31 5.01
N ALA A 25 17.05 12.30 5.10
CA ALA A 25 17.39 13.71 4.91
C ALA A 25 18.09 14.34 6.13
N GLY A 26 18.43 13.56 7.17
CA GLY A 26 19.17 14.02 8.34
C GLY A 26 18.33 14.72 9.41
N LYS A 27 17.00 14.60 9.36
CA LYS A 27 16.11 15.15 10.40
C LYS A 27 16.08 14.25 11.63
N ARG A 28 15.98 14.85 12.81
CA ARG A 28 15.70 14.14 14.08
C ARG A 28 14.21 13.85 14.13
N VAL A 29 13.84 12.61 13.82
CA VAL A 29 12.44 12.18 13.71
C VAL A 29 12.07 11.29 14.89
N GLN A 30 10.85 11.46 15.38
CA GLN A 30 10.21 10.52 16.29
C GLN A 30 8.85 10.09 15.71
N VAL A 31 8.45 8.83 15.92
CA VAL A 31 7.15 8.32 15.50
C VAL A 31 6.30 8.05 16.72
N TRP A 32 5.11 8.64 16.79
CA TRP A 32 4.12 8.33 17.83
C TRP A 32 3.00 7.48 17.24
N THR A 33 2.59 6.44 17.94
CA THR A 33 1.50 5.59 17.45
C THR A 33 0.64 5.04 18.59
N ALA A 34 -0.67 5.05 18.39
CA ALA A 34 -1.61 4.36 19.28
C ALA A 34 -1.65 2.84 19.02
N VAL A 35 -1.41 2.44 17.77
CA VAL A 35 -1.47 1.04 17.31
C VAL A 35 -0.13 0.67 16.70
N PRO A 36 0.58 -0.34 17.24
CA PRO A 36 1.84 -0.80 16.67
C PRO A 36 1.72 -1.21 15.19
N ALA A 37 2.81 -1.11 14.42
CA ALA A 37 2.80 -1.35 12.97
C ALA A 37 2.28 -2.76 12.61
N GLU A 38 2.58 -3.75 13.46
CA GLU A 38 2.14 -5.13 13.36
C GLU A 38 0.61 -5.33 13.46
N HIS A 39 -0.11 -4.35 14.01
CA HIS A 39 -1.56 -4.35 14.14
C HIS A 39 -2.23 -3.26 13.29
N SER A 40 -1.46 -2.54 12.47
CA SER A 40 -1.99 -1.50 11.57
C SER A 40 -2.81 -2.11 10.43
N THR A 41 -3.74 -1.34 9.87
CA THR A 41 -4.51 -1.71 8.66
C THR A 41 -3.59 -2.14 7.52
N SER A 42 -2.46 -1.43 7.32
CA SER A 42 -1.45 -1.79 6.32
C SER A 42 -0.95 -3.22 6.49
N ARG A 43 -0.80 -3.70 7.73
CA ARG A 43 -0.28 -5.04 8.02
C ARG A 43 -1.31 -6.15 7.89
N VAL A 44 -2.53 -5.89 8.35
CA VAL A 44 -3.54 -6.93 8.59
C VAL A 44 -4.49 -7.13 7.42
N ALA A 45 -4.78 -6.07 6.65
CA ALA A 45 -5.84 -6.08 5.65
C ALA A 45 -5.35 -5.86 4.21
N ALA A 46 -4.17 -5.25 4.02
CA ALA A 46 -3.73 -4.90 2.67
C ALA A 46 -3.31 -6.13 1.86
N ALA A 47 -3.91 -6.32 0.68
CA ALA A 47 -3.38 -7.21 -0.36
C ALA A 47 -2.01 -6.71 -0.87
N ALA A 48 -1.90 -5.38 -1.00
CA ALA A 48 -0.67 -4.65 -1.29
C ALA A 48 0.01 -5.07 -2.61
N PHE A 49 -0.79 -5.11 -3.66
CA PHE A 49 -0.34 -5.04 -5.05
C PHE A 49 -0.34 -3.57 -5.49
N TRP A 50 0.69 -3.12 -6.21
CA TRP A 50 0.70 -1.78 -6.78
C TRP A 50 -0.39 -1.71 -7.85
N TYR A 51 -1.45 -0.94 -7.59
CA TYR A 51 -2.50 -0.65 -8.55
C TYR A 51 -3.25 0.61 -8.09
N PRO A 52 -3.41 1.65 -8.94
CA PRO A 52 -4.09 2.91 -8.57
C PRO A 52 -5.62 2.79 -8.44
N TYR A 53 -6.10 1.91 -7.56
CA TYR A 53 -7.52 1.63 -7.34
C TYR A 53 -8.26 2.80 -6.68
N ARG A 54 -9.36 3.26 -7.30
CA ARG A 54 -10.29 4.29 -6.78
C ARG A 54 -9.57 5.45 -6.08
N ALA A 55 -8.46 5.89 -6.65
CA ALA A 55 -7.59 6.89 -6.07
C ALA A 55 -7.81 8.24 -6.75
N GLU A 56 -8.07 9.26 -5.93
CA GLU A 56 -8.30 10.64 -6.37
C GLU A 56 -7.44 11.63 -5.57
N PRO A 57 -7.16 12.83 -6.12
CA PRO A 57 -7.50 13.27 -7.47
C PRO A 57 -6.53 12.70 -8.52
N ILE A 58 -7.05 12.32 -9.69
CA ILE A 58 -6.33 11.52 -10.69
C ILE A 58 -5.04 12.18 -11.21
N ASP A 59 -5.03 13.51 -11.30
CA ASP A 59 -3.90 14.32 -11.76
C ASP A 59 -2.70 14.26 -10.80
N ARG A 60 -2.96 14.05 -9.50
CA ARG A 60 -1.91 13.88 -8.49
C ARG A 60 -1.56 12.41 -8.27
N VAL A 61 -2.55 11.53 -8.35
CA VAL A 61 -2.35 10.09 -8.18
C VAL A 61 -1.39 9.53 -9.22
N GLY A 62 -1.52 9.91 -10.50
CA GLY A 62 -0.62 9.42 -11.56
C GLY A 62 0.87 9.60 -11.22
N PRO A 63 1.35 10.83 -10.98
CA PRO A 63 2.73 11.09 -10.58
C PRO A 63 3.14 10.39 -9.27
N TRP A 64 2.28 10.33 -8.25
CA TRP A 64 2.59 9.62 -7.00
C TRP A 64 2.73 8.11 -7.19
N SER A 65 1.84 7.53 -7.99
CA SER A 65 1.87 6.12 -8.37
C SER A 65 3.16 5.80 -9.13
N ALA A 66 3.60 6.67 -10.06
CA ALA A 66 4.85 6.52 -10.78
C ALA A 66 6.07 6.48 -9.83
N VAL A 67 6.18 7.45 -8.91
CA VAL A 67 7.25 7.47 -7.89
C VAL A 67 7.20 6.22 -7.00
N GLY A 68 6.00 5.79 -6.62
CA GLY A 68 5.80 4.55 -5.86
C GLY A 68 6.25 3.31 -6.64
N TYR A 69 5.88 3.21 -7.91
CA TYR A 69 6.27 2.12 -8.79
C TYR A 69 7.79 2.02 -8.89
N GLU A 70 8.46 3.11 -9.26
CA GLU A 70 9.92 3.17 -9.42
C GLU A 70 10.63 2.75 -8.12
N ARG A 71 10.15 3.24 -6.97
CA ARG A 71 10.71 2.89 -5.66
C ARG A 71 10.60 1.40 -5.39
N PHE A 72 9.42 0.81 -5.58
CA PHE A 72 9.21 -0.62 -5.29
C PHE A 72 9.87 -1.53 -6.33
N ALA A 73 9.88 -1.16 -7.61
CA ALA A 73 10.59 -1.86 -8.66
C ALA A 73 12.12 -1.85 -8.40
N SER A 74 12.67 -0.74 -7.92
CA SER A 74 14.07 -0.65 -7.49
C SER A 74 14.37 -1.55 -6.29
N ILE A 75 13.47 -1.64 -5.30
CA ILE A 75 13.63 -2.59 -4.19
C ILE A 75 13.55 -4.03 -4.68
N ALA A 76 12.59 -4.35 -5.54
CA ALA A 76 12.36 -5.69 -6.08
C ALA A 76 13.53 -6.21 -6.92
N SER A 77 14.12 -5.35 -7.76
CA SER A 77 15.24 -5.71 -8.63
C SER A 77 16.55 -5.94 -7.86
N ASN A 78 16.66 -5.46 -6.63
CA ASN A 78 17.82 -5.73 -5.79
C ASN A 78 17.72 -7.12 -5.14
N LEU A 79 18.57 -8.05 -5.59
CA LEU A 79 18.58 -9.46 -5.17
C LEU A 79 18.78 -9.68 -3.65
N THR A 80 19.30 -8.69 -2.92
CA THR A 80 19.44 -8.75 -1.46
C THR A 80 18.30 -8.03 -0.75
N LEU A 81 17.89 -6.86 -1.24
CA LEU A 81 16.90 -6.02 -0.58
C LEU A 81 15.47 -6.50 -0.85
N GLY A 82 15.13 -6.89 -2.08
CA GLY A 82 13.80 -7.38 -2.45
C GLY A 82 13.32 -8.50 -1.53
N PRO A 83 14.09 -9.61 -1.38
CA PRO A 83 13.76 -10.66 -0.44
C PRO A 83 13.74 -10.19 1.03
N LYS A 84 14.59 -9.25 1.45
CA LYS A 84 14.56 -8.77 2.85
C LYS A 84 13.33 -7.90 3.14
N ALA A 85 12.93 -7.07 2.19
CA ALA A 85 11.79 -6.16 2.29
C ALA A 85 10.45 -6.84 1.96
N GLY A 86 10.47 -8.02 1.34
CA GLY A 86 9.26 -8.71 0.88
C GLY A 86 8.61 -8.02 -0.32
N VAL A 87 9.41 -7.48 -1.23
CA VAL A 87 8.94 -6.80 -2.44
C VAL A 87 9.38 -7.60 -3.67
N THR A 88 8.45 -7.96 -4.53
CA THR A 88 8.72 -8.71 -5.77
C THR A 88 7.88 -8.16 -6.91
N MET A 89 8.42 -8.13 -8.13
CA MET A 89 7.61 -7.90 -9.34
C MET A 89 6.77 -9.13 -9.66
N ARG A 90 5.53 -8.92 -10.11
CA ARG A 90 4.63 -9.96 -10.59
C ARG A 90 3.94 -9.47 -11.86
N GLU A 91 3.87 -10.34 -12.86
CA GLU A 91 2.93 -10.15 -13.96
C GLU A 91 1.50 -10.19 -13.41
N ALA A 92 0.67 -9.29 -13.89
CA ALA A 92 -0.75 -9.21 -13.60
C ALA A 92 -1.56 -9.27 -14.89
N ILE A 93 -2.79 -9.76 -14.79
CA ILE A 93 -3.82 -9.56 -15.80
C ILE A 93 -5.05 -8.98 -15.14
N GLU A 94 -5.53 -7.88 -15.70
CA GLU A 94 -6.82 -7.30 -15.38
C GLU A 94 -7.82 -7.68 -16.47
N LEU A 95 -8.96 -8.22 -16.08
CA LEU A 95 -9.93 -8.82 -16.98
C LEU A 95 -11.16 -7.94 -17.16
N PHE A 96 -11.64 -7.84 -18.40
CA PHE A 96 -12.79 -7.03 -18.76
C PHE A 96 -13.75 -7.79 -19.69
N ALA A 97 -15.06 -7.66 -19.42
CA ALA A 97 -16.10 -8.25 -20.26
C ALA A 97 -16.23 -7.57 -21.64
N SER A 98 -15.76 -6.33 -21.76
CA SER A 98 -15.76 -5.53 -22.99
C SER A 98 -14.46 -4.75 -23.14
N PRO A 99 -14.08 -4.34 -24.37
CA PRO A 99 -12.89 -3.51 -24.59
C PRO A 99 -12.90 -2.20 -23.80
N VAL A 100 -11.72 -1.83 -23.28
CA VAL A 100 -11.49 -0.57 -22.54
C VAL A 100 -10.31 0.20 -23.16
N PRO A 101 -10.27 1.54 -22.98
CA PRO A 101 -9.08 2.31 -23.34
C PRO A 101 -7.92 2.04 -22.38
N ASP A 102 -6.71 2.33 -22.82
CA ASP A 102 -5.53 2.23 -21.96
C ASP A 102 -5.66 3.19 -20.76
N PRO A 103 -5.46 2.70 -19.53
CA PRO A 103 -5.56 3.54 -18.36
C PRO A 103 -4.37 4.51 -18.28
N PRO A 104 -4.52 5.73 -17.74
CA PRO A 104 -3.44 6.71 -17.68
C PRO A 104 -2.18 6.27 -16.94
N TRP A 105 -2.29 5.27 -16.06
CA TRP A 105 -1.17 4.71 -15.30
C TRP A 105 -0.34 3.70 -16.10
N SER A 106 -0.84 3.19 -17.23
CA SER A 106 -0.15 2.21 -18.10
C SER A 106 1.24 2.68 -18.54
N ARG A 107 1.42 3.99 -18.72
CA ARG A 107 2.71 4.61 -19.07
C ARG A 107 3.79 4.54 -17.98
N TYR A 108 3.42 4.15 -16.76
CA TYR A 108 4.33 4.08 -15.61
C TYR A 108 4.78 2.66 -15.27
N VAL A 109 4.22 1.64 -15.94
CA VAL A 109 4.52 0.24 -15.66
C VAL A 109 5.30 -0.38 -16.83
N ASP A 110 6.10 -1.38 -16.51
CA ASP A 110 6.80 -2.16 -17.51
C ASP A 110 5.87 -3.21 -18.12
N MET A 111 6.21 -3.66 -19.33
CA MET A 111 5.55 -4.78 -20.02
C MET A 111 4.04 -4.61 -20.25
N PHE A 112 3.54 -3.37 -20.28
CA PHE A 112 2.13 -3.10 -20.57
C PHE A 112 1.76 -3.56 -21.99
N ARG A 113 0.73 -4.39 -22.08
CA ARG A 113 0.16 -4.87 -23.35
C ARG A 113 -1.28 -5.32 -23.15
N HIS A 114 -2.02 -5.46 -24.25
CA HIS A 114 -3.31 -6.14 -24.23
C HIS A 114 -3.08 -7.66 -24.19
N ALA A 115 -3.97 -8.39 -23.52
CA ALA A 115 -3.96 -9.85 -23.46
C ALA A 115 -4.27 -10.46 -24.83
N VAL A 116 -3.63 -11.59 -25.15
CA VAL A 116 -4.02 -12.39 -26.32
C VAL A 116 -5.21 -13.29 -25.99
N ALA A 117 -5.89 -13.81 -27.01
CA ALA A 117 -7.13 -14.59 -26.83
C ALA A 117 -6.92 -15.82 -25.92
N GLU A 118 -5.75 -16.44 -25.97
CA GLU A 118 -5.40 -17.62 -25.18
C GLU A 118 -5.20 -17.33 -23.68
N GLU A 119 -5.01 -16.06 -23.31
CA GLU A 119 -4.89 -15.63 -21.92
C GLU A 119 -6.24 -15.25 -21.29
N LEU A 120 -7.29 -15.14 -22.10
CA LEU A 120 -8.61 -14.71 -21.66
C LEU A 120 -9.46 -15.91 -21.23
N PRO A 121 -9.99 -15.91 -19.98
CA PRO A 121 -10.98 -16.90 -19.58
C PRO A 121 -12.31 -16.69 -20.32
N GLU A 122 -13.15 -17.73 -20.30
CA GLU A 122 -14.51 -17.63 -20.81
C GLU A 122 -15.28 -16.49 -20.12
N GLY A 123 -16.01 -15.69 -20.91
CA GLY A 123 -16.77 -14.54 -20.43
C GLY A 123 -16.01 -13.21 -20.49
N TYR A 124 -14.71 -13.21 -20.78
CA TYR A 124 -13.90 -12.00 -20.96
C TYR A 124 -13.52 -11.79 -22.42
N SER A 125 -13.61 -10.54 -22.89
CA SER A 125 -13.27 -10.18 -24.27
C SER A 125 -12.07 -9.23 -24.39
N HIS A 126 -11.56 -8.76 -23.25
CA HIS A 126 -10.41 -7.88 -23.20
C HIS A 126 -9.64 -8.10 -21.89
N GLY A 127 -8.32 -7.91 -21.93
CA GLY A 127 -7.49 -7.95 -20.73
C GLY A 127 -6.27 -7.05 -20.87
N LEU A 128 -5.84 -6.47 -19.76
CA LEU A 128 -4.63 -5.66 -19.68
C LEU A 128 -3.56 -6.42 -18.90
N VAL A 129 -2.37 -6.57 -19.49
CA VAL A 129 -1.25 -7.28 -18.89
C VAL A 129 -0.13 -6.30 -18.60
N PHE A 130 0.45 -6.39 -17.41
CA PHE A 130 1.53 -5.52 -16.95
C PHE A 130 2.30 -6.18 -15.82
N GLU A 131 3.53 -5.73 -15.55
CA GLU A 131 4.24 -6.10 -14.33
C GLU A 131 4.07 -5.03 -13.26
N ALA A 132 3.84 -5.46 -12.02
CA ALA A 132 3.72 -4.55 -10.89
C ALA A 132 4.26 -5.15 -9.59
N PRO A 133 4.72 -4.30 -8.65
CA PRO A 133 5.17 -4.74 -7.34
C PRO A 133 4.05 -5.38 -6.50
N VAL A 134 4.33 -6.56 -5.94
CA VAL A 134 3.64 -7.11 -4.77
C VAL A 134 4.50 -6.84 -3.53
N ILE A 135 3.90 -6.22 -2.53
CA ILE A 135 4.54 -5.85 -1.27
C ILE A 135 3.94 -6.67 -0.13
N GLU A 136 4.70 -7.63 0.38
CA GLU A 136 4.31 -8.41 1.56
C GLU A 136 4.43 -7.55 2.82
N MET A 137 3.35 -6.85 3.18
CA MET A 137 3.27 -6.02 4.39
C MET A 137 3.74 -6.72 5.68
N PRO A 138 3.54 -8.04 5.87
CA PRO A 138 4.16 -8.79 6.96
C PRO A 138 5.68 -8.69 7.09
N ARG A 139 6.38 -8.41 5.99
CA ARG A 139 7.83 -8.28 5.92
C ARG A 139 8.24 -6.83 5.72
N TYR A 140 7.49 -6.09 4.91
CA TYR A 140 7.81 -4.72 4.55
C TYR A 140 7.75 -3.75 5.73
N LEU A 141 6.72 -3.83 6.57
CA LEU A 141 6.62 -2.92 7.73
C LEU A 141 7.71 -3.19 8.78
N PRO A 142 8.01 -4.45 9.18
CA PRO A 142 9.16 -4.72 10.04
C PRO A 142 10.49 -4.28 9.42
N TRP A 143 10.64 -4.40 8.10
CA TRP A 143 11.81 -3.90 7.39
C TRP A 143 11.95 -2.38 7.51
N LEU A 144 10.86 -1.61 7.31
CA LEU A 144 10.84 -0.15 7.51
C LEU A 144 11.17 0.23 8.96
N VAL A 145 10.56 -0.43 9.95
CA VAL A 145 10.87 -0.24 11.38
C VAL A 145 12.36 -0.50 11.64
N GLY A 146 12.92 -1.55 11.05
CA GLY A 146 14.35 -1.85 11.12
C GLY A 146 15.23 -0.76 10.50
N GLN A 147 14.82 -0.16 9.37
CA GLN A 147 15.53 0.99 8.78
C GLN A 147 15.50 2.18 9.75
N LEU A 148 14.34 2.55 10.27
CA LEU A 148 14.18 3.66 11.21
C LEU A 148 15.05 3.52 12.45
N ARG A 149 15.09 2.32 13.05
CA ARG A 149 15.97 2.02 14.20
C ARG A 149 17.45 2.24 13.86
N ARG A 150 17.88 1.93 12.63
CA ARG A 150 19.27 2.17 12.19
C ARG A 150 19.58 3.65 12.01
N PHE A 151 18.57 4.48 11.78
CA PHE A 151 18.70 5.94 11.79
C PHE A 151 18.54 6.54 13.19
N GLY A 152 18.37 5.73 14.24
CA GLY A 152 18.16 6.20 15.62
C GLY A 152 16.76 6.76 15.86
N VAL A 153 15.80 6.51 14.98
CA VAL A 153 14.41 6.98 15.14
C VAL A 153 13.69 6.12 16.18
N GLU A 154 13.15 6.76 17.19
CA GLU A 154 12.30 6.12 18.20
C GLU A 154 10.85 6.02 17.71
N ILE A 155 10.24 4.86 17.94
CA ILE A 155 8.81 4.61 17.72
C ILE A 155 8.17 4.41 19.09
N ILE A 156 7.36 5.38 19.51
CA ILE A 156 6.76 5.44 20.84
C ILE A 156 5.28 5.06 20.76
N ALA A 157 4.88 4.12 21.62
CA ALA A 157 3.48 3.83 21.86
C ALA A 157 2.83 4.98 22.64
N ARG A 158 2.15 5.88 21.92
CA ARG A 158 1.50 7.07 22.47
C ARG A 158 0.24 7.37 21.66
N ARG A 159 -0.90 7.29 22.32
CA ARG A 159 -2.16 7.83 21.79
C ARG A 159 -2.17 9.35 21.99
N VAL A 160 -2.68 10.05 20.99
CA VAL A 160 -2.94 11.49 21.06
C VAL A 160 -4.37 11.75 20.61
N ASP A 161 -5.02 12.70 21.26
CA ASP A 161 -6.40 13.11 20.95
C ASP A 161 -6.46 14.50 20.29
N SER A 162 -5.30 15.17 20.13
CA SER A 162 -5.11 16.38 19.32
C SER A 162 -3.65 16.45 18.83
N LEU A 163 -3.34 17.38 17.92
CA LEU A 163 -1.97 17.61 17.45
C LEU A 163 -1.12 18.43 18.43
N GLU A 164 -1.75 19.08 19.42
CA GLU A 164 -1.08 20.02 20.33
C GLU A 164 0.08 19.40 21.12
N PRO A 165 -0.02 18.17 21.68
CA PRO A 165 1.10 17.56 22.39
C PRO A 165 2.31 17.34 21.49
N ALA A 166 2.11 17.01 20.21
CA ALA A 166 3.19 16.83 19.25
C ALA A 166 3.79 18.18 18.83
N LEU A 167 2.96 19.20 18.61
CA LEU A 167 3.42 20.56 18.28
C LEU A 167 4.15 21.25 19.46
N ALA A 168 3.91 20.81 20.69
CA ALA A 168 4.66 21.25 21.86
C ALA A 168 6.09 20.65 21.90
N GLU A 169 6.31 19.52 21.24
CA GLU A 169 7.58 18.78 21.25
C GLU A 169 8.39 18.92 19.95
N ALA A 170 7.76 19.25 18.82
CA ALA A 170 8.42 19.46 17.54
C ALA A 170 7.78 20.62 16.74
N GLU A 171 8.59 21.32 15.95
CA GLU A 171 8.13 22.41 15.08
C GLU A 171 7.21 21.90 13.96
N VAL A 172 7.46 20.67 13.47
CA VAL A 172 6.69 20.06 12.39
C VAL A 172 6.05 18.76 12.87
N VAL A 173 4.77 18.60 12.56
CA VAL A 173 4.02 17.37 12.78
C VAL A 173 3.52 16.81 11.46
N ILE A 174 3.80 15.53 11.20
CA ILE A 174 3.26 14.79 10.06
C ILE A 174 2.10 13.93 10.56
N ASN A 175 0.87 14.31 10.21
CA ASN A 175 -0.31 13.50 10.49
C ASN A 175 -0.42 12.36 9.46
N ALA A 176 -0.09 11.14 9.88
CA ALA A 176 -0.19 9.91 9.08
C ALA A 176 -1.13 8.87 9.72
N THR A 177 -2.21 9.35 10.36
CA THR A 177 -3.14 8.52 11.15
C THR A 177 -4.20 7.78 10.33
N GLY A 178 -4.24 7.96 9.00
CA GLY A 178 -5.19 7.29 8.13
C GLY A 178 -6.63 7.58 8.52
N LEU A 179 -7.45 6.54 8.74
CA LEU A 179 -8.84 6.69 9.20
C LEU A 179 -8.96 7.44 10.54
N GLY A 180 -7.92 7.42 11.38
CA GLY A 180 -7.89 8.17 12.63
C GLY A 180 -7.91 9.69 12.46
N ALA A 181 -7.60 10.21 11.26
CA ALA A 181 -7.65 11.64 10.97
C ALA A 181 -9.07 12.22 11.10
N ARG A 182 -10.10 11.39 10.88
CA ARG A 182 -11.50 11.80 11.08
C ARG A 182 -11.75 12.29 12.51
N GLU A 183 -11.24 11.57 13.50
CA GLU A 183 -11.40 11.91 14.91
C GLU A 183 -10.35 12.93 15.37
N LEU A 184 -9.07 12.75 14.97
CA LEU A 184 -7.95 13.55 15.48
C LEU A 184 -7.98 15.01 15.02
N VAL A 185 -8.41 15.26 13.77
CA VAL A 185 -8.42 16.61 13.17
C VAL A 185 -9.77 17.00 12.55
N GLY A 186 -10.81 16.17 12.76
CA GLY A 186 -12.16 16.49 12.29
C GLY A 186 -12.37 16.43 10.78
N ASP A 187 -11.55 15.66 10.03
CA ASP A 187 -11.74 15.55 8.57
C ASP A 187 -12.89 14.58 8.25
N GLU A 188 -14.11 15.12 8.14
CA GLU A 188 -15.33 14.36 7.85
C GLU A 188 -15.34 13.71 6.46
N ARG A 189 -14.42 14.09 5.57
CA ARG A 189 -14.27 13.46 4.25
C ARG A 189 -13.56 12.10 4.33
N VAL A 190 -12.95 11.79 5.49
CA VAL A 190 -12.33 10.49 5.74
C VAL A 190 -13.40 9.51 6.25
N TYR A 191 -13.65 8.46 5.49
CA TYR A 191 -14.60 7.40 5.84
C TYR A 191 -14.03 6.02 5.52
N PRO A 192 -14.49 4.95 6.19
CA PRO A 192 -13.98 3.61 5.96
C PRO A 192 -14.50 3.03 4.64
N LEU A 193 -13.63 2.26 3.98
CA LEU A 193 -13.99 1.30 2.96
C LEU A 193 -13.60 -0.08 3.49
N ARG A 194 -14.59 -0.88 3.91
CA ARG A 194 -14.34 -2.21 4.49
C ARG A 194 -13.95 -3.17 3.38
N GLY A 195 -12.82 -3.84 3.58
CA GLY A 195 -12.34 -4.91 2.74
C GLY A 195 -12.10 -6.18 3.53
N GLN A 196 -12.35 -7.32 2.89
CA GLN A 196 -12.14 -8.63 3.46
C GLN A 196 -11.33 -9.48 2.48
N THR A 197 -10.33 -10.17 3.01
CA THR A 197 -9.44 -11.03 2.23
C THR A 197 -9.32 -12.39 2.88
N VAL A 198 -9.12 -13.42 2.06
CA VAL A 198 -8.77 -14.77 2.50
C VAL A 198 -7.32 -15.04 2.13
N LEU A 199 -6.54 -15.57 3.06
CA LEU A 199 -5.20 -16.06 2.79
C LEU A 199 -5.25 -17.57 2.58
N VAL A 200 -4.73 -18.03 1.44
CA VAL A 200 -4.61 -19.46 1.14
C VAL A 200 -3.16 -19.83 0.89
N GLU A 201 -2.82 -21.10 1.12
CA GLU A 201 -1.50 -21.63 0.83
C GLU A 201 -1.20 -21.52 -0.68
N ARG A 202 0.03 -21.12 -1.01
CA ARG A 202 0.45 -21.00 -2.40
C ARG A 202 0.62 -22.37 -3.05
N ARG A 203 0.09 -22.50 -4.26
CA ARG A 203 0.22 -23.69 -5.11
C ARG A 203 1.21 -23.44 -6.25
N PRO A 204 2.00 -24.44 -6.66
CA PRO A 204 2.85 -24.33 -7.85
C PRO A 204 2.03 -23.94 -9.09
N GLY A 205 2.58 -23.05 -9.93
CA GLY A 205 1.92 -22.57 -11.15
C GLY A 205 1.02 -21.35 -10.98
N LEU A 206 0.80 -20.89 -9.73
CA LEU A 206 0.10 -19.64 -9.47
C LEU A 206 1.11 -18.51 -9.18
N ASP A 207 1.56 -17.89 -10.26
CA ASP A 207 2.61 -16.86 -10.26
C ASP A 207 2.14 -15.49 -10.77
N ARG A 208 1.02 -15.46 -11.50
CA ARG A 208 0.42 -14.27 -12.08
C ARG A 208 -0.69 -13.73 -11.18
N ALA A 209 -0.70 -12.43 -10.96
CA ALA A 209 -1.82 -11.76 -10.30
C ALA A 209 -3.02 -11.67 -11.26
N LEU A 210 -4.23 -11.86 -10.73
CA LEU A 210 -5.47 -11.72 -11.49
C LEU A 210 -6.33 -10.67 -10.82
N LEU A 211 -6.83 -9.72 -11.61
CA LEU A 211 -7.72 -8.65 -11.18
C LEU A 211 -8.99 -8.70 -12.03
N ASP A 212 -10.13 -8.58 -11.37
CA ASP A 212 -11.43 -8.45 -12.02
C ASP A 212 -12.27 -7.50 -11.17
N GLU A 213 -12.23 -6.23 -11.54
CA GLU A 213 -12.96 -5.17 -10.82
C GLU A 213 -14.39 -4.97 -11.34
N HIS A 214 -14.72 -5.60 -12.47
CA HIS A 214 -15.90 -5.27 -13.26
C HIS A 214 -16.91 -6.42 -13.37
N SER A 215 -16.63 -7.57 -12.78
CA SER A 215 -17.57 -8.68 -12.76
C SER A 215 -18.91 -8.30 -12.11
N PRO A 216 -20.04 -8.72 -12.72
CA PRO A 216 -21.37 -8.55 -12.13
C PRO A 216 -21.51 -9.21 -10.75
N SER A 217 -20.69 -10.20 -10.43
CA SER A 217 -20.68 -10.88 -9.12
C SER A 217 -19.87 -10.13 -8.04
N GLY A 218 -19.26 -9.00 -8.40
CA GLY A 218 -18.44 -8.18 -7.53
C GLY A 218 -16.94 -8.32 -7.81
N MET A 219 -16.20 -7.34 -7.30
CA MET A 219 -14.75 -7.28 -7.45
C MET A 219 -14.06 -8.53 -6.88
N SER A 220 -13.13 -9.07 -7.64
CA SER A 220 -12.30 -10.20 -7.24
C SER A 220 -10.83 -9.96 -7.59
N TYR A 221 -9.93 -10.46 -6.74
CA TYR A 221 -8.51 -10.46 -7.05
C TYR A 221 -7.78 -11.64 -6.43
N VAL A 222 -6.75 -12.10 -7.13
CA VAL A 222 -5.85 -13.18 -6.71
C VAL A 222 -4.43 -12.64 -6.78
N ILE A 223 -3.79 -12.43 -5.63
CA ILE A 223 -2.44 -11.85 -5.55
C ILE A 223 -1.47 -12.87 -4.94
N PRO A 224 -0.67 -13.57 -5.77
CA PRO A 224 0.33 -14.49 -5.27
C PRO A 224 1.49 -13.76 -4.59
N ARG A 225 1.75 -14.11 -3.33
CA ARG A 225 2.93 -13.67 -2.57
C ARG A 225 3.97 -14.80 -2.57
N SER A 226 5.06 -14.64 -1.83
CA SER A 226 6.10 -15.66 -1.76
C SER A 226 5.61 -16.98 -1.16
N ARG A 227 4.77 -16.95 -0.13
CA ARG A 227 4.33 -18.15 0.64
C ARG A 227 2.83 -18.42 0.61
N ASP A 228 2.04 -17.38 0.42
CA ASP A 228 0.58 -17.44 0.42
C ASP A 228 0.03 -16.70 -0.81
N VAL A 229 -1.29 -16.76 -0.96
CA VAL A 229 -2.03 -16.04 -1.99
C VAL A 229 -3.14 -15.27 -1.29
N VAL A 230 -3.24 -13.98 -1.60
CA VAL A 230 -4.35 -13.16 -1.13
C VAL A 230 -5.51 -13.29 -2.12
N LEU A 231 -6.66 -13.72 -1.62
CA LEU A 231 -7.92 -13.73 -2.35
C LEU A 231 -8.81 -12.60 -1.83
N GLY A 232 -9.28 -11.74 -2.73
CA GLY A 232 -10.34 -10.75 -2.49
C GLY A 232 -11.45 -10.91 -3.54
N GLY A 233 -12.51 -10.10 -3.54
CA GLY A 233 -12.58 -8.77 -2.95
C GLY A 233 -13.91 -8.44 -2.29
N VAL A 234 -13.84 -7.45 -1.41
CA VAL A 234 -14.97 -6.77 -0.78
C VAL A 234 -14.56 -5.31 -0.69
N ALA A 235 -15.48 -4.40 -1.02
CA ALA A 235 -15.27 -2.96 -0.93
C ALA A 235 -16.59 -2.30 -0.51
N GLU A 236 -16.87 -2.28 0.79
CA GLU A 236 -18.12 -1.76 1.34
C GLU A 236 -17.90 -0.37 1.95
N GLU A 237 -18.51 0.65 1.34
CA GLU A 237 -18.40 2.03 1.78
C GLU A 237 -19.14 2.27 3.10
N GLY A 238 -18.49 2.95 4.04
CA GLY A 238 -19.09 3.39 5.30
C GLY A 238 -19.32 2.27 6.32
N ALA A 239 -19.07 1.01 5.98
CA ALA A 239 -19.21 -0.11 6.90
C ALA A 239 -18.17 -0.06 8.03
N THR A 240 -18.63 -0.10 9.28
CA THR A 240 -17.81 -0.06 10.50
C THR A 240 -17.90 -1.32 11.35
N ASN A 241 -18.79 -2.26 11.00
CA ASN A 241 -18.88 -3.55 11.66
C ASN A 241 -17.76 -4.49 11.18
N LEU A 242 -17.18 -5.24 12.12
CA LEU A 242 -16.24 -6.32 11.84
C LEU A 242 -16.97 -7.65 11.74
#